data_AF-A0A3D4Z4L1-F1
#
_entry.id   AF-A0A3D4Z4L1-F1
#
_cell.length_a   1.000
_cell.length_b   1.000
_cell.length_c   1.000
_cell.angle_alpha   90.00
_cell.angle_beta   90.00
_cell.angle_gamma   90.00
#
_symmetry.space_group_name_H-M   'P 1'
#
loop_
_entity.id
_entity.type
_entity.pdbx_description
1 polymer ?
#
loop_
_entity_poly.entity_id
_entity_poly.type
_entity_poly.pdbx_seq_one_letter_code
_entity_poly.pdbx_strand_id
1 'polypeptide(L)'
;MRSETKKMMDYCTYCPKMCRFSCPAAEATDSETYTPWGKMQIARWLMDETVPLSESMATALYQCSNCLHCQEYCEHGNDVPSALAEARRLAVEDYAAPAAVYALEERFRRANNPYGEALLSKARPLLAEAPAAERAEVLLFPSCHTLWFFPQRIQVYFELFRKLGVGPVALATEEMACCGDPLDALGLRREFQEVAEVQYHSLKSFKVIVSDGPECCNALKNKYTGLHFPLRRQSVHLLEFLEPYLRGADYRSRGKTQGRFAYYDPVFLSRYLGLIEAPRRILRDLTGFSPLELSWSGKDSLSSGIEAGYDLLFPEASERIAQRTVDELASRGIGKLVTACAKSEAKFRELAGSELEVQDLFEFLNEHIL
;
A
#
# COMPACT_ATOMS: atom_id res chain seq x y z
N MET A 1 -17.13 3.21 -18.42
CA MET A 1 -16.05 3.87 -17.67
C MET A 1 -16.26 5.38 -17.59
N ARG A 2 -16.16 6.17 -18.67
CA ARG A 2 -16.38 7.64 -18.62
C ARG A 2 -17.72 8.07 -17.99
N SER A 3 -18.82 7.35 -18.27
CA SER A 3 -20.14 7.66 -17.69
C SER A 3 -20.24 7.41 -16.18
N GLU A 4 -19.53 6.41 -15.66
CA GLU A 4 -19.55 6.04 -14.25
C GLU A 4 -18.64 6.95 -13.43
N THR A 5 -17.44 7.25 -13.94
CA THR A 5 -16.52 8.22 -13.34
C THR A 5 -17.16 9.61 -13.27
N LYS A 6 -17.84 10.06 -14.34
CA LYS A 6 -18.57 11.33 -14.34
C LYS A 6 -19.68 11.34 -13.29
N LYS A 7 -20.44 10.24 -13.15
CA LYS A 7 -21.48 10.11 -12.13
C LYS A 7 -20.91 10.23 -10.70
N MET A 8 -19.75 9.63 -10.43
CA MET A 8 -19.07 9.77 -9.13
C MET A 8 -18.70 11.25 -8.85
N MET A 9 -18.17 11.94 -9.86
CA MET A 9 -17.82 13.35 -9.77
C MET A 9 -19.04 14.25 -9.54
N ASP A 10 -20.15 14.01 -10.25
CA ASP A 10 -21.41 14.73 -10.05
C ASP A 10 -21.93 14.55 -8.63
N TYR A 11 -22.04 13.30 -8.15
CA TYR A 11 -22.48 13.02 -6.78
C TYR A 11 -21.57 13.63 -5.72
N CYS A 12 -20.25 13.60 -5.94
CA CYS A 12 -19.33 14.26 -5.02
C CYS A 12 -19.54 15.77 -5.02
N THR A 13 -19.70 16.41 -6.18
CA THR A 13 -19.84 17.87 -6.30
C THR A 13 -21.10 18.41 -5.61
N TYR A 14 -22.22 17.67 -5.64
CA TYR A 14 -23.47 18.09 -4.99
C TYR A 14 -23.60 17.61 -3.53
N CYS A 15 -22.66 16.80 -3.04
CA CYS A 15 -22.64 16.33 -1.66
C CYS A 15 -22.28 17.46 -0.68
N PRO A 16 -22.86 17.50 0.54
CA PRO A 16 -22.53 18.46 1.60
C PRO A 16 -21.17 18.18 2.28
N LYS A 17 -20.20 17.62 1.54
CA LYS A 17 -18.82 17.33 1.97
C LYS A 17 -18.70 16.43 3.21
N MET A 18 -19.54 15.40 3.31
CA MET A 18 -19.59 14.49 4.47
C MET A 18 -18.22 13.89 4.86
N CYS A 19 -17.37 13.60 3.87
CA CYS A 19 -16.04 13.02 4.06
C CYS A 19 -14.92 14.06 4.25
N ARG A 20 -15.23 15.36 4.43
CA ARG A 20 -14.22 16.43 4.51
C ARG A 20 -13.18 16.17 5.59
N PHE A 21 -13.64 15.82 6.79
CA PHE A 21 -12.79 15.66 7.97
C PHE A 21 -11.86 14.44 7.90
N SER A 22 -12.16 13.46 7.03
CA SER A 22 -11.41 12.21 6.96
C SER A 22 -10.19 12.30 6.04
N CYS A 23 -10.05 13.38 5.26
CA CYS A 23 -9.01 13.49 4.24
C CYS A 23 -7.65 13.91 4.84
N PRO A 24 -6.64 13.02 4.86
CA PRO A 24 -5.36 13.32 5.50
C PRO A 24 -4.60 14.44 4.78
N ALA A 25 -4.70 14.51 3.44
CA ALA A 25 -4.07 15.57 2.65
C ALA A 25 -4.63 16.96 2.97
N ALA A 26 -5.95 17.09 3.11
CA ALA A 26 -6.59 18.35 3.44
C ALA A 26 -6.20 18.84 4.85
N GLU A 27 -6.20 17.92 5.83
CA GLU A 27 -5.81 18.23 7.21
C GLU A 27 -4.32 18.57 7.34
N ALA A 28 -3.44 17.95 6.53
CA ALA A 28 -2.01 18.25 6.56
C ALA A 28 -1.63 19.57 5.90
N THR A 29 -2.51 20.12 5.05
CA THR A 29 -2.24 21.31 4.23
C THR A 29 -3.15 22.49 4.57
N ASP A 30 -4.10 22.31 5.49
CA ASP A 30 -5.12 23.29 5.86
C ASP A 30 -5.90 23.86 4.65
N SER A 31 -6.07 23.04 3.60
CA SER A 31 -6.59 23.48 2.31
C SER A 31 -7.95 22.85 1.98
N GLU A 32 -8.98 23.69 1.90
CA GLU A 32 -10.32 23.26 1.47
C GLU A 32 -10.31 22.73 0.02
N THR A 33 -9.40 23.24 -0.82
CA THR A 33 -9.21 22.79 -2.20
C THR A 33 -8.78 21.32 -2.28
N TYR A 34 -8.03 20.84 -1.29
CA TYR A 34 -7.46 19.49 -1.28
C TYR A 34 -8.37 18.44 -0.61
N THR A 35 -9.55 18.86 -0.16
CA THR A 35 -10.60 17.95 0.27
C THR A 35 -11.04 17.03 -0.88
N PRO A 36 -11.61 15.83 -0.60
CA PRO A 36 -12.11 14.95 -1.64
C PRO A 36 -13.12 15.66 -2.55
N TRP A 37 -13.97 16.50 -1.95
CA TRP A 37 -14.93 17.33 -2.67
C TRP A 37 -14.25 18.32 -3.62
N GLY A 38 -13.25 19.08 -3.15
CA GLY A 38 -12.55 20.07 -3.99
C GLY A 38 -11.84 19.42 -5.17
N LYS A 39 -11.14 18.30 -4.92
CA LYS A 39 -10.47 17.53 -5.97
C LYS A 39 -11.45 16.95 -6.99
N MET A 40 -12.59 16.42 -6.54
CA MET A 40 -13.62 15.87 -7.43
C MET A 40 -14.33 16.97 -8.24
N GLN A 41 -14.47 18.17 -7.69
CA GLN A 41 -14.99 19.32 -8.43
C GLN A 41 -14.02 19.75 -9.54
N ILE A 42 -12.72 19.85 -9.23
CA ILE A 42 -11.67 20.14 -10.23
C ILE A 42 -11.69 19.06 -11.31
N ALA A 43 -11.72 17.79 -10.92
CA ALA A 43 -11.76 16.67 -11.85
C ALA A 43 -13.00 16.72 -12.77
N ARG A 44 -14.17 17.12 -12.24
CA ARG A 44 -15.39 17.32 -13.03
C ARG A 44 -15.22 18.43 -14.06
N TRP A 45 -14.68 19.59 -13.66
CA TRP A 45 -14.50 20.72 -14.56
C TRP A 45 -13.58 20.39 -15.74
N LEU A 46 -12.56 19.59 -15.49
CA LEU A 46 -11.66 19.06 -16.52
C LEU A 46 -12.36 18.07 -17.43
N MET A 47 -13.15 17.14 -16.88
CA MET A 47 -13.92 16.18 -17.68
C MET A 47 -14.99 16.84 -18.56
N ASP A 48 -15.59 17.93 -18.10
CA ASP A 48 -16.60 18.69 -18.84
C ASP A 48 -15.97 19.74 -19.78
N GLU A 49 -14.63 19.85 -19.83
CA GLU A 49 -13.88 20.85 -20.62
C GLU A 49 -14.33 22.30 -20.37
N THR A 50 -14.82 22.57 -19.14
CA THR A 50 -15.41 23.88 -18.78
C THR A 50 -14.37 24.95 -18.50
N VAL A 51 -13.14 24.54 -18.16
CA VAL A 51 -12.02 25.44 -17.87
C VAL A 51 -10.71 24.81 -18.36
N PRO A 52 -9.73 25.61 -18.81
CA PRO A 52 -8.40 25.10 -19.14
C PRO A 52 -7.69 24.60 -17.88
N LEU A 53 -6.91 23.52 -18.02
CA LEU A 53 -6.12 22.96 -16.93
C LEU A 53 -4.96 23.92 -16.57
N SER A 54 -4.97 24.41 -15.32
CA SER A 54 -3.82 25.13 -14.75
C SER A 54 -2.90 24.21 -13.95
N GLU A 55 -1.66 24.63 -13.72
CA GLU A 55 -0.70 23.92 -12.87
C GLU A 55 -1.23 23.72 -11.43
N SER A 56 -1.92 24.73 -10.89
CA SER A 56 -2.51 24.65 -9.54
C SER A 56 -3.66 23.65 -9.47
N MET A 57 -4.49 23.57 -10.52
CA MET A 57 -5.54 22.55 -10.63
C MET A 57 -4.94 21.15 -10.76
N ALA A 58 -3.93 20.98 -11.62
CA ALA A 58 -3.22 19.72 -11.75
C ALA A 58 -2.66 19.28 -10.40
N THR A 59 -1.91 20.16 -9.72
CA THR A 59 -1.35 19.90 -8.38
C THR A 59 -2.41 19.46 -7.37
N ALA A 60 -3.59 20.10 -7.36
CA ALA A 60 -4.68 19.73 -6.46
C ALA A 60 -5.18 18.29 -6.71
N LEU A 61 -5.22 17.82 -7.97
CA LEU A 61 -5.59 16.43 -8.27
C LEU A 61 -4.63 15.42 -7.63
N TYR A 62 -3.35 15.79 -7.48
CA TYR A 62 -2.33 14.94 -6.87
C TYR A 62 -2.35 14.95 -5.34
N GLN A 63 -3.10 15.86 -4.70
CA GLN A 63 -3.24 15.96 -3.24
C GLN A 63 -4.16 14.86 -2.66
N CYS A 64 -3.95 13.60 -3.05
CA CYS A 64 -4.65 12.44 -2.54
C CYS A 64 -3.68 11.25 -2.42
N SER A 65 -3.52 10.72 -1.21
CA SER A 65 -2.72 9.54 -0.93
C SER A 65 -3.37 8.20 -1.33
N ASN A 66 -4.49 8.23 -2.07
CA ASN A 66 -5.26 7.04 -2.43
C ASN A 66 -5.56 6.12 -1.23
N CYS A 67 -5.88 6.70 -0.08
CA CYS A 67 -6.12 5.90 1.12
C CYS A 67 -7.53 5.33 1.22
N LEU A 68 -8.50 5.79 0.41
CA LEU A 68 -9.94 5.47 0.49
C LEU A 68 -10.69 5.90 1.76
N HIS A 69 -10.07 6.67 2.67
CA HIS A 69 -10.77 7.09 3.89
C HIS A 69 -12.04 7.91 3.60
N CYS A 70 -12.07 8.64 2.49
CA CYS A 70 -13.27 9.39 2.08
C CYS A 70 -14.45 8.52 1.67
N GLN A 71 -14.21 7.27 1.21
CA GLN A 71 -15.27 6.36 0.79
C GLN A 71 -16.03 5.79 1.99
N GLU A 72 -15.37 5.60 3.14
CA GLU A 72 -15.99 5.14 4.39
C GLU A 72 -17.12 6.04 4.90
N TYR A 73 -17.05 7.33 4.57
CA TYR A 73 -18.04 8.35 4.94
C TYR A 73 -18.88 8.84 3.76
N CYS A 74 -18.83 8.11 2.63
CA CYS A 74 -19.53 8.48 1.41
C CYS A 74 -20.81 7.66 1.24
N GLU A 75 -21.97 8.28 1.47
CA GLU A 75 -23.29 7.65 1.20
C GLU A 75 -23.51 7.29 -0.28
N HIS A 76 -22.73 7.89 -1.19
CA HIS A 76 -22.78 7.55 -2.62
C HIS A 76 -21.82 6.42 -3.01
N GLY A 77 -20.97 5.95 -2.10
CA GLY A 77 -19.98 4.91 -2.36
C GLY A 77 -18.91 5.31 -3.39
N ASN A 78 -18.65 6.61 -3.56
CA ASN A 78 -17.73 7.10 -4.58
C ASN A 78 -16.30 6.59 -4.37
N ASP A 79 -15.73 5.98 -5.41
CA ASP A 79 -14.30 5.69 -5.49
C ASP A 79 -13.55 6.94 -5.99
N VAL A 80 -13.26 7.84 -5.05
CA VAL A 80 -12.54 9.08 -5.34
C VAL A 80 -11.15 8.81 -5.92
N PRO A 81 -10.30 7.90 -5.39
CA PRO A 81 -9.02 7.54 -6.00
C PRO A 81 -9.12 7.16 -7.47
N SER A 82 -10.04 6.28 -7.86
CA SER A 82 -10.20 5.88 -9.26
C SER A 82 -10.67 7.02 -10.15
N ALA A 83 -11.56 7.89 -9.65
CA ALA A 83 -11.98 9.09 -10.38
C ALA A 83 -10.84 10.10 -10.57
N LEU A 84 -10.00 10.28 -9.55
CA LEU A 84 -8.82 11.13 -9.62
C LEU A 84 -7.74 10.55 -10.52
N ALA A 85 -7.56 9.23 -10.58
CA ALA A 85 -6.60 8.60 -11.49
C ALA A 85 -6.94 8.94 -12.97
N GLU A 86 -8.22 8.96 -13.33
CA GLU A 86 -8.64 9.37 -14.67
C GLU A 86 -8.43 10.87 -14.94
N ALA A 87 -8.64 11.74 -13.95
CA ALA A 87 -8.34 13.16 -14.09
C ALA A 87 -6.82 13.43 -14.18
N ARG A 88 -6.01 12.68 -13.43
CA ARG A 88 -4.54 12.72 -13.50
C ARG A 88 -4.03 12.25 -14.85
N ARG A 89 -4.69 11.26 -15.49
CA ARG A 89 -4.38 10.85 -16.86
C ARG A 89 -4.48 12.03 -17.84
N LEU A 90 -5.55 12.83 -17.75
CA LEU A 90 -5.69 14.03 -18.56
C LEU A 90 -4.57 15.05 -18.26
N ALA A 91 -4.21 15.23 -16.99
CA ALA A 91 -3.12 16.12 -16.61
C ALA A 91 -1.74 15.66 -17.14
N VAL A 92 -1.50 14.36 -17.23
CA VAL A 92 -0.29 13.79 -17.86
C VAL A 92 -0.31 14.02 -19.38
N GLU A 93 -1.45 13.80 -20.04
CA GLU A 93 -1.60 14.01 -21.50
C GLU A 93 -1.39 15.47 -21.92
N ASP A 94 -1.83 16.40 -21.08
CA ASP A 94 -1.65 17.85 -21.28
C ASP A 94 -0.29 18.38 -20.80
N TYR A 95 0.63 17.49 -20.37
CA TYR A 95 1.93 17.84 -19.81
C TYR A 95 1.88 18.77 -18.58
N ALA A 96 0.78 18.73 -17.83
CA ALA A 96 0.52 19.59 -16.67
C ALA A 96 0.74 18.91 -15.31
N ALA A 97 1.01 17.61 -15.27
CA ALA A 97 1.31 16.90 -14.03
C ALA A 97 2.58 17.43 -13.33
N PRO A 98 2.69 17.32 -11.99
CA PRO A 98 3.91 17.71 -11.26
C PRO A 98 5.16 17.01 -11.81
N ALA A 99 6.30 17.72 -11.84
CA ALA A 99 7.56 17.22 -12.41
C ALA A 99 8.01 15.86 -11.82
N ALA A 100 7.70 15.62 -10.55
CA ALA A 100 8.00 14.36 -9.86
C ALA A 100 7.29 13.14 -10.48
N VAL A 101 6.16 13.33 -11.16
CA VAL A 101 5.44 12.27 -11.88
C VAL A 101 6.28 11.77 -13.06
N TYR A 102 6.81 12.68 -13.88
CA TYR A 102 7.68 12.31 -15.01
C TYR A 102 9.03 11.76 -14.53
N ALA A 103 9.55 12.26 -13.40
CA ALA A 103 10.75 11.69 -12.79
C ALA A 103 10.53 10.23 -12.34
N LEU A 104 9.34 9.90 -11.84
CA LEU A 104 8.97 8.53 -11.50
C LEU A 104 8.84 7.65 -12.76
N GLU A 105 8.19 8.18 -13.80
CA GLU A 105 8.07 7.51 -15.11
C GLU A 105 9.44 7.06 -15.64
N GLU A 106 10.43 7.95 -15.60
CA GLU A 106 11.80 7.66 -16.03
C GLU A 106 12.47 6.56 -15.20
N ARG A 107 12.23 6.51 -13.88
CA ARG A 107 12.76 5.43 -13.03
C ARG A 107 12.17 4.07 -13.41
N PHE A 108 10.87 4.02 -13.73
CA PHE A 108 10.24 2.81 -14.22
C PHE A 108 10.78 2.40 -15.60
N ARG A 109 10.98 3.36 -16.51
CA ARG A 109 11.60 3.09 -17.81
C ARG A 109 13.00 2.48 -17.68
N ARG A 110 13.77 2.92 -16.68
CA ARG A 110 15.14 2.45 -16.45
C ARG A 110 15.22 1.09 -15.74
N ALA A 111 14.38 0.85 -14.73
CA ALA A 111 14.57 -0.29 -13.81
C ALA A 111 13.28 -1.02 -13.44
N ASN A 112 12.14 -0.71 -14.08
CA ASN A 112 10.83 -1.29 -13.80
C ASN A 112 10.36 -1.14 -12.34
N ASN A 113 10.82 -0.09 -11.63
CA ASN A 113 10.48 0.16 -10.23
C ASN A 113 10.68 1.64 -9.84
N PRO A 114 10.10 2.10 -8.71
CA PRO A 114 10.11 3.53 -8.34
C PRO A 114 11.46 4.05 -7.82
N TYR A 115 12.45 3.18 -7.60
CA TYR A 115 13.78 3.55 -7.09
C TYR A 115 14.81 3.66 -8.22
N GLY A 116 14.57 3.03 -9.37
CA GLY A 116 15.45 3.13 -10.53
C GLY A 116 16.72 2.29 -10.42
N GLU A 117 16.77 1.27 -9.56
CA GLU A 117 17.90 0.36 -9.34
C GLU A 117 17.44 -1.10 -9.25
N ALA A 118 18.36 -2.06 -9.37
CA ALA A 118 18.06 -3.49 -9.18
C ALA A 118 17.81 -3.81 -7.69
N LEU A 119 16.57 -4.20 -7.37
CA LEU A 119 16.04 -4.41 -6.02
C LEU A 119 16.38 -5.80 -5.45
N LEU A 120 16.25 -6.86 -6.24
CA LEU A 120 16.47 -8.25 -5.78
C LEU A 120 17.95 -8.62 -5.67
N SER A 121 18.83 -7.88 -6.35
CA SER A 121 20.29 -8.03 -6.23
C SER A 121 20.79 -8.01 -4.77
N LYS A 122 20.11 -7.26 -3.88
CA LYS A 122 20.43 -7.17 -2.45
C LYS A 122 19.96 -8.39 -1.64
N ALA A 123 18.87 -9.03 -2.05
CA ALA A 123 18.27 -10.16 -1.32
C ALA A 123 18.78 -11.52 -1.80
N ARG A 124 19.13 -11.67 -3.09
CA ARG A 124 19.53 -12.97 -3.66
C ARG A 124 20.78 -13.59 -2.99
N PRO A 125 21.85 -12.85 -2.62
CA PRO A 125 22.99 -13.42 -1.89
C PRO A 125 22.60 -14.00 -0.52
N LEU A 126 21.51 -13.50 0.06
CA LEU A 126 20.97 -13.92 1.35
C LEU A 126 20.12 -15.20 1.23
N LEU A 127 19.76 -15.62 0.01
CA LEU A 127 18.80 -16.68 -0.30
C LEU A 127 19.28 -17.57 -1.44
N ALA A 128 20.50 -18.10 -1.31
CA ALA A 128 21.11 -18.97 -2.31
C ALA A 128 20.32 -20.27 -2.58
N GLU A 129 19.42 -20.67 -1.67
CA GLU A 129 18.69 -21.95 -1.70
C GLU A 129 17.20 -21.83 -2.07
N ALA A 130 16.73 -20.64 -2.50
CA ALA A 130 15.34 -20.50 -2.91
C ALA A 130 15.03 -21.49 -4.06
N PRO A 131 13.95 -22.30 -3.97
CA PRO A 131 13.57 -23.22 -5.03
C PRO A 131 13.48 -22.51 -6.38
N ALA A 132 13.99 -23.17 -7.42
CA ALA A 132 13.81 -22.70 -8.79
C ALA A 132 12.32 -22.56 -9.10
N ALA A 133 11.95 -21.52 -9.86
CA ALA A 133 10.57 -21.20 -10.20
C ALA A 133 9.81 -22.39 -10.80
N GLU A 134 10.47 -23.23 -11.59
CA GLU A 134 9.89 -24.40 -12.24
C GLU A 134 9.50 -25.53 -11.26
N ARG A 135 9.92 -25.43 -9.99
CA ARG A 135 9.69 -26.45 -8.95
C ARG A 135 8.65 -26.03 -7.91
N ALA A 136 8.09 -24.82 -8.00
CA ALA A 136 7.17 -24.27 -7.00
C ALA A 136 5.81 -23.91 -7.59
N GLU A 137 4.74 -24.27 -6.88
CA GLU A 137 3.38 -23.84 -7.23
C GLU A 137 3.03 -22.47 -6.63
N VAL A 138 3.80 -22.06 -5.62
CA VAL A 138 3.63 -20.79 -4.89
C VAL A 138 4.81 -19.88 -5.18
N LEU A 139 4.55 -18.62 -5.47
CA LEU A 139 5.56 -17.56 -5.63
C LEU A 139 5.41 -16.52 -4.53
N LEU A 140 6.51 -16.18 -3.86
CA LEU A 140 6.64 -14.98 -3.07
C LEU A 140 6.99 -13.79 -3.98
N PHE A 141 6.08 -12.83 -4.06
CA PHE A 141 6.19 -11.54 -4.71
C PHE A 141 6.46 -10.44 -3.65
N PRO A 142 7.73 -10.19 -3.30
CA PRO A 142 8.05 -9.17 -2.32
C PRO A 142 7.77 -7.77 -2.86
N SER A 143 7.29 -6.89 -2.00
CA SER A 143 7.08 -5.49 -2.33
C SER A 143 8.41 -4.81 -2.63
N CYS A 144 8.41 -3.86 -3.58
CA CYS A 144 9.61 -3.08 -3.90
C CYS A 144 10.17 -2.35 -2.66
N HIS A 145 9.32 -1.95 -1.71
CA HIS A 145 9.74 -1.29 -0.48
C HIS A 145 10.44 -2.25 0.48
N THR A 146 9.95 -3.49 0.58
CA THR A 146 10.64 -4.54 1.34
C THR A 146 12.03 -4.77 0.78
N LEU A 147 12.16 -4.90 -0.55
CA LEU A 147 13.45 -5.11 -1.18
C LEU A 147 14.41 -3.91 -1.04
N TRP A 148 13.88 -2.69 -1.05
CA TRP A 148 14.68 -1.48 -0.95
C TRP A 148 15.17 -1.20 0.47
N PHE A 149 14.26 -1.22 1.45
CA PHE A 149 14.55 -0.82 2.82
C PHE A 149 14.92 -2.00 3.73
N PHE A 150 14.36 -3.19 3.48
CA PHE A 150 14.47 -4.35 4.38
C PHE A 150 14.78 -5.67 3.62
N PRO A 151 15.81 -5.73 2.75
CA PRO A 151 16.06 -6.91 1.92
C PRO A 151 16.33 -8.19 2.72
N GLN A 152 16.82 -8.09 3.96
CA GLN A 152 17.02 -9.22 4.86
C GLN A 152 15.70 -9.90 5.26
N ARG A 153 14.57 -9.19 5.18
CA ARG A 153 13.25 -9.72 5.53
C ARG A 153 12.81 -10.89 4.64
N ILE A 154 13.36 -11.00 3.44
CA ILE A 154 13.07 -12.16 2.60
C ILE A 154 13.55 -13.46 3.29
N GLN A 155 14.66 -13.43 4.05
CA GLN A 155 15.09 -14.58 4.86
C GLN A 155 14.08 -14.94 5.94
N VAL A 156 13.49 -13.92 6.59
CA VAL A 156 12.45 -14.08 7.62
C VAL A 156 11.22 -14.78 7.03
N TYR A 157 10.79 -14.39 5.83
CA TYR A 157 9.66 -15.05 5.16
C TYR A 157 9.94 -16.53 4.87
N PHE A 158 11.13 -16.86 4.36
CA PHE A 158 11.50 -18.26 4.10
C PHE A 158 11.71 -19.07 5.38
N GLU A 159 12.19 -18.46 6.46
CA GLU A 159 12.25 -19.09 7.78
C GLU A 159 10.85 -19.39 8.31
N LEU A 160 9.92 -18.44 8.22
CA LEU A 160 8.51 -18.64 8.56
C LEU A 160 7.89 -19.77 7.75
N PHE A 161 8.09 -19.79 6.43
CA PHE A 161 7.59 -20.88 5.60
C PHE A 161 8.13 -22.24 6.07
N ARG A 162 9.41 -22.33 6.43
CA ARG A 162 10.01 -23.56 6.95
C ARG A 162 9.41 -23.98 8.29
N LYS A 163 9.28 -23.06 9.25
CA LYS A 163 8.68 -23.33 10.58
C LYS A 163 7.24 -23.80 10.46
N LEU A 164 6.49 -23.23 9.52
CA LEU A 164 5.07 -23.51 9.30
C LEU A 164 4.82 -24.67 8.33
N GLY A 165 5.87 -25.31 7.79
CA GLY A 165 5.74 -26.41 6.82
C GLY A 165 5.13 -25.98 5.48
N VAL A 166 5.26 -24.70 5.11
CA VAL A 166 4.82 -24.14 3.83
C VAL A 166 5.89 -24.41 2.78
N GLY A 167 5.55 -25.08 1.68
CA GLY A 167 6.43 -25.15 0.51
C GLY A 167 6.14 -26.30 -0.45
N PRO A 168 6.84 -26.32 -1.60
CA PRO A 168 7.89 -25.36 -2.02
C PRO A 168 7.35 -23.98 -2.44
N VAL A 169 8.08 -22.91 -2.09
CA VAL A 169 7.79 -21.51 -2.47
C VAL A 169 8.97 -20.93 -3.25
N ALA A 170 8.74 -20.36 -4.44
CA ALA A 170 9.76 -19.66 -5.22
C ALA A 170 9.81 -18.16 -4.86
N LEU A 171 10.93 -17.49 -5.14
CA LEU A 171 11.06 -16.04 -5.04
C LEU A 171 10.94 -15.41 -6.42
N ALA A 172 10.23 -14.28 -6.53
CA ALA A 172 10.15 -13.49 -7.76
C ALA A 172 11.54 -13.07 -8.29
N THR A 173 11.66 -12.84 -9.61
CA THR A 173 12.90 -12.39 -10.25
C THR A 173 12.99 -10.86 -10.30
N GLU A 174 14.17 -10.32 -10.66
CA GLU A 174 14.42 -8.87 -10.71
C GLU A 174 13.43 -8.15 -11.62
N GLU A 175 13.08 -8.77 -12.75
CA GLU A 175 12.11 -8.26 -13.71
C GLU A 175 10.71 -8.12 -13.09
N MET A 176 10.42 -8.91 -12.05
CA MET A 176 9.15 -8.93 -11.33
C MET A 176 9.11 -8.01 -10.11
N ALA A 177 10.16 -7.23 -9.81
CA ALA A 177 10.32 -6.58 -8.50
C ALA A 177 9.36 -5.43 -8.15
N CYS A 178 8.42 -5.05 -9.04
CA CYS A 178 7.39 -4.04 -8.74
C CYS A 178 6.04 -4.33 -9.42
N CYS A 179 4.94 -4.02 -8.73
CA CYS A 179 3.59 -4.16 -9.27
C CYS A 179 3.12 -2.99 -10.15
N GLY A 180 3.85 -1.87 -10.16
CA GLY A 180 3.49 -0.68 -10.94
C GLY A 180 2.38 0.21 -10.35
N ASP A 181 1.86 -0.08 -9.15
CA ASP A 181 0.75 0.70 -8.55
C ASP A 181 0.95 2.24 -8.54
N PRO A 182 2.15 2.79 -8.26
CA PRO A 182 2.37 4.23 -8.34
C PRO A 182 2.10 4.84 -9.73
N LEU A 183 2.32 4.10 -10.81
CA LEU A 183 2.06 4.58 -12.18
C LEU A 183 0.56 4.81 -12.39
N ASP A 184 -0.26 3.83 -12.03
CA ASP A 184 -1.73 3.93 -12.07
C ASP A 184 -2.23 5.10 -11.23
N ALA A 185 -1.74 5.18 -9.98
CA ALA A 185 -2.12 6.21 -9.04
C ALA A 185 -1.85 7.63 -9.58
N LEU A 186 -0.75 7.82 -10.31
CA LEU A 186 -0.32 9.12 -10.81
C LEU A 186 -0.82 9.46 -12.24
N GLY A 187 -1.65 8.59 -12.82
CA GLY A 187 -2.24 8.80 -14.16
C GLY A 187 -1.36 8.32 -15.33
N LEU A 188 -0.24 7.65 -15.06
CA LEU A 188 0.67 7.04 -16.05
C LEU A 188 0.10 5.70 -16.54
N ARG A 189 -1.07 5.76 -17.17
CA ARG A 189 -1.89 4.58 -17.51
C ARG A 189 -1.21 3.64 -18.50
N ARG A 190 -0.52 4.20 -19.50
CA ARG A 190 0.17 3.40 -20.54
C ARG A 190 1.29 2.60 -19.89
N GLU A 191 2.12 3.26 -19.10
CA GLU A 191 3.25 2.66 -18.41
C GLU A 191 2.77 1.60 -17.41
N PHE A 192 1.67 1.88 -16.68
CA PHE A 192 1.07 0.88 -15.80
C PHE A 192 0.59 -0.37 -16.57
N GLN A 193 0.01 -0.19 -17.76
CA GLN A 193 -0.44 -1.30 -18.60
C GLN A 193 0.74 -2.15 -19.10
N GLU A 194 1.85 -1.53 -19.49
CA GLU A 194 3.08 -2.22 -19.89
C GLU A 194 3.65 -3.05 -18.73
N VAL A 195 3.72 -2.49 -17.53
CA VAL A 195 4.13 -3.22 -16.33
C VAL A 195 3.18 -4.38 -16.03
N ALA A 196 1.86 -4.15 -16.09
CA ALA A 196 0.87 -5.17 -15.81
C ALA A 196 0.95 -6.36 -16.80
N GLU A 197 1.22 -6.09 -18.08
CA GLU A 197 1.39 -7.13 -19.10
C GLU A 197 2.61 -8.00 -18.78
N VAL A 198 3.78 -7.39 -18.57
CA VAL A 198 5.02 -8.11 -18.22
C VAL A 198 4.80 -8.99 -16.99
N GLN A 199 4.17 -8.43 -15.96
CA GLN A 199 3.90 -9.13 -14.71
C GLN A 199 2.90 -10.27 -14.90
N TYR A 200 1.84 -10.06 -15.67
CA TYR A 200 0.89 -11.13 -15.99
C TYR A 200 1.56 -12.31 -16.67
N HIS A 201 2.36 -12.07 -17.70
CA HIS A 201 3.04 -13.13 -18.43
C HIS A 201 4.06 -13.89 -17.57
N SER A 202 4.68 -13.19 -16.62
CA SER A 202 5.68 -13.75 -15.70
C SER A 202 5.07 -14.52 -14.53
N LEU A 203 3.87 -14.13 -14.08
CA LEU A 203 3.26 -14.64 -12.86
C LEU A 203 2.14 -15.68 -13.11
N LYS A 204 1.52 -15.69 -14.29
CA LYS A 204 0.31 -16.50 -14.56
C LYS A 204 0.49 -18.02 -14.47
N SER A 205 1.72 -18.53 -14.47
CA SER A 205 2.01 -19.96 -14.34
C SER A 205 1.96 -20.45 -12.89
N PHE A 206 2.09 -19.55 -11.90
CA PHE A 206 2.03 -19.90 -10.49
C PHE A 206 0.59 -20.01 -10.01
N LYS A 207 0.27 -21.09 -9.28
CA LYS A 207 -1.09 -21.29 -8.72
C LYS A 207 -1.43 -20.23 -7.67
N VAL A 208 -0.44 -19.83 -6.87
CA VAL A 208 -0.60 -18.85 -5.80
C VAL A 208 0.55 -17.85 -5.86
N ILE A 209 0.21 -16.55 -5.89
CA ILE A 209 1.13 -15.43 -5.85
C ILE A 209 0.92 -14.72 -4.51
N VAL A 210 1.89 -14.86 -3.62
CA VAL A 210 1.86 -14.34 -2.25
C VAL A 210 2.63 -13.03 -2.21
N SER A 211 1.99 -11.93 -1.86
CA SER A 211 2.67 -10.64 -1.70
C SER A 211 2.65 -10.15 -0.26
N ASP A 212 3.78 -9.69 0.26
CA ASP A 212 3.89 -9.04 1.57
C ASP A 212 3.49 -7.56 1.56
N GLY A 213 3.40 -6.95 0.37
CA GLY A 213 2.94 -5.58 0.19
C GLY A 213 1.43 -5.53 -0.06
N PRO A 214 0.63 -4.88 0.79
CA PRO A 214 -0.82 -4.79 0.57
C PRO A 214 -1.18 -4.04 -0.73
N GLU A 215 -0.43 -3.01 -1.11
CA GLU A 215 -0.57 -2.32 -2.40
C GLU A 215 -0.28 -3.26 -3.59
N CYS A 216 0.79 -4.06 -3.50
CA CYS A 216 1.16 -5.01 -4.53
C CYS A 216 0.07 -6.08 -4.69
N CYS A 217 -0.43 -6.62 -3.57
CA CYS A 217 -1.56 -7.54 -3.59
C CYS A 217 -2.80 -6.90 -4.21
N ASN A 218 -3.14 -5.65 -3.89
CA ASN A 218 -4.28 -4.96 -4.49
C ASN A 218 -4.10 -4.75 -6.01
N ALA A 219 -2.91 -4.35 -6.46
CA ALA A 219 -2.63 -4.17 -7.88
C ALA A 219 -2.82 -5.47 -8.67
N LEU A 220 -2.18 -6.56 -8.22
CA LEU A 220 -2.29 -7.88 -8.85
C LEU A 220 -3.72 -8.44 -8.79
N LYS A 221 -4.40 -8.29 -7.64
CA LYS A 221 -5.72 -8.87 -7.39
C LYS A 221 -6.85 -8.10 -8.09
N ASN A 222 -6.83 -6.78 -8.02
CA ASN A 222 -7.94 -5.92 -8.44
C ASN A 222 -7.62 -5.13 -9.71
N LYS A 223 -6.52 -4.37 -9.73
CA LYS A 223 -6.24 -3.41 -10.82
C LYS A 223 -5.93 -4.10 -12.15
N TYR A 224 -5.10 -5.15 -12.15
CA TYR A 224 -4.73 -5.86 -13.37
C TYR A 224 -5.92 -6.52 -14.07
N THR A 225 -6.93 -6.94 -13.30
CA THR A 225 -8.18 -7.49 -13.87
C THR A 225 -8.90 -6.46 -14.74
N GLY A 226 -8.87 -5.17 -14.34
CA GLY A 226 -9.43 -4.06 -15.13
C GLY A 226 -8.67 -3.76 -16.41
N LEU A 227 -7.45 -4.29 -16.56
CA LEU A 227 -6.60 -4.18 -17.74
C LEU A 227 -6.58 -5.46 -18.60
N HIS A 228 -7.48 -6.40 -18.34
CA HIS A 228 -7.54 -7.70 -19.03
C HIS A 228 -6.36 -8.64 -18.74
N PHE A 229 -5.67 -8.44 -17.60
CA PHE A 229 -4.56 -9.26 -17.12
C PHE A 229 -4.92 -9.97 -15.80
N PRO A 230 -5.92 -10.88 -15.79
CA PRO A 230 -6.50 -11.37 -14.54
C PRO A 230 -5.54 -12.27 -13.75
N LEU A 231 -5.09 -11.79 -12.58
CA LEU A 231 -4.40 -12.59 -11.55
C LEU A 231 -5.21 -12.72 -10.24
N ARG A 232 -6.42 -12.14 -10.19
CA ARG A 232 -7.30 -12.06 -9.00
C ARG A 232 -7.41 -13.34 -8.17
N ARG A 233 -7.56 -14.49 -8.82
CA ARG A 233 -7.78 -15.78 -8.14
C ARG A 233 -6.48 -16.39 -7.58
N GLN A 234 -5.34 -15.94 -8.05
CA GLN A 234 -4.02 -16.46 -7.70
C GLN A 234 -3.32 -15.55 -6.69
N SER A 235 -3.65 -14.25 -6.67
CA SER A 235 -3.01 -13.26 -5.80
C SER A 235 -3.62 -13.18 -4.40
N VAL A 236 -2.77 -13.31 -3.40
CA VAL A 236 -3.12 -13.29 -1.98
C VAL A 236 -2.07 -12.50 -1.17
N HIS A 237 -2.50 -11.82 -0.11
CA HIS A 237 -1.57 -11.15 0.79
C HIS A 237 -0.90 -12.18 1.71
N LEU A 238 0.37 -11.97 2.09
CA LEU A 238 1.15 -12.90 2.92
C LEU A 238 0.43 -13.25 4.23
N LEU A 239 -0.24 -12.29 4.85
CA LEU A 239 -1.04 -12.53 6.06
C LEU A 239 -2.20 -13.49 5.81
N GLU A 240 -2.96 -13.29 4.73
CA GLU A 240 -4.12 -14.13 4.35
C GLU A 240 -3.63 -15.54 3.96
N PHE A 241 -2.49 -15.62 3.27
CA PHE A 241 -1.87 -16.89 2.89
C PHE A 241 -1.38 -17.71 4.09
N LEU A 242 -0.76 -17.05 5.07
CA LEU A 242 -0.21 -17.71 6.26
C LEU A 242 -1.28 -18.05 7.30
N GLU A 243 -2.45 -17.41 7.27
CA GLU A 243 -3.48 -17.58 8.29
C GLU A 243 -3.85 -19.05 8.59
N PRO A 244 -4.09 -19.93 7.59
CA PRO A 244 -4.42 -21.33 7.85
C PRO A 244 -3.30 -22.08 8.57
N TYR A 245 -2.04 -21.74 8.28
CA TYR A 245 -0.86 -22.36 8.89
C TYR A 245 -0.62 -21.82 10.31
N LEU A 246 -0.95 -20.55 10.55
CA LEU A 246 -0.80 -19.93 11.85
C LEU A 246 -1.78 -20.49 12.88
N ARG A 247 -3.02 -20.83 12.51
CA ARG A 247 -4.06 -21.33 13.45
C ARG A 247 -3.68 -22.62 14.21
N GLY A 248 -2.69 -23.38 13.72
CA GLY A 248 -2.19 -24.60 14.35
C GLY A 248 -0.73 -24.53 14.80
N ALA A 249 -0.10 -23.36 14.75
CA ALA A 249 1.31 -23.21 15.08
C ALA A 249 1.56 -23.21 16.60
N ASP A 250 2.68 -23.78 17.01
CA ASP A 250 3.16 -23.70 18.39
C ASP A 250 3.86 -22.36 18.64
N TYR A 251 3.30 -21.56 19.54
CA TYR A 251 3.83 -20.24 19.87
C TYR A 251 4.76 -20.31 21.09
N ARG A 252 6.00 -19.81 20.96
CA ARG A 252 7.00 -19.68 22.06
C ARG A 252 6.48 -18.85 23.23
N SER A 253 5.57 -17.92 22.97
CA SER A 253 5.38 -16.72 23.78
C SER A 253 4.06 -16.58 24.51
N ARG A 254 3.25 -17.64 24.62
CA ARG A 254 2.09 -17.60 25.52
C ARG A 254 2.54 -17.16 26.93
N GLY A 255 2.28 -15.90 27.27
CA GLY A 255 2.57 -15.30 28.58
C GLY A 255 3.94 -14.67 28.79
N LYS A 256 4.82 -14.49 27.77
CA LYS A 256 6.18 -13.92 27.97
C LYS A 256 6.42 -12.51 27.43
N THR A 257 5.65 -12.06 26.45
CA THR A 257 5.74 -10.67 25.96
C THR A 257 4.86 -9.76 26.80
N GLN A 258 5.30 -9.40 28.01
CA GLN A 258 4.73 -8.23 28.68
C GLN A 258 5.25 -6.97 27.96
N GLY A 259 4.52 -6.53 26.94
CA GLY A 259 4.84 -5.31 26.19
C GLY A 259 3.57 -4.75 25.55
N ARG A 260 3.18 -3.55 25.96
CA ARG A 260 2.09 -2.79 25.34
C ARG A 260 2.57 -2.29 23.98
N PHE A 261 2.31 -3.03 22.91
CA PHE A 261 2.51 -2.56 21.54
C PHE A 261 1.17 -2.14 20.92
N ALA A 262 1.22 -1.15 20.03
CA ALA A 262 0.10 -0.80 19.17
C ALA A 262 0.21 -1.50 17.82
N TYR A 263 -0.91 -1.65 17.14
CA TYR A 263 -0.95 -2.08 15.74
C TYR A 263 -1.37 -0.89 14.86
N TYR A 264 -0.60 -0.64 13.81
CA TYR A 264 -0.97 0.28 12.75
C TYR A 264 -1.62 -0.51 11.61
N ASP A 265 -2.82 -0.11 11.20
CA ASP A 265 -3.52 -0.69 10.06
C ASP A 265 -3.10 0.00 8.75
N PRO A 266 -2.33 -0.67 7.87
CA PRO A 266 -2.01 -0.10 6.56
C PRO A 266 -3.27 0.07 5.73
N VAL A 267 -3.46 1.23 5.12
CA VAL A 267 -4.73 1.57 4.45
C VAL A 267 -5.07 0.64 3.29
N PHE A 268 -4.07 0.11 2.58
CA PHE A 268 -4.29 -0.91 1.56
C PHE A 268 -4.64 -2.28 2.14
N LEU A 269 -4.14 -2.62 3.33
CA LEU A 269 -4.49 -3.87 3.98
C LEU A 269 -5.92 -3.81 4.53
N SER A 270 -6.29 -2.71 5.19
CA SER A 270 -7.60 -2.54 5.80
C SER A 270 -8.69 -2.21 4.79
N ARG A 271 -8.57 -1.11 4.04
CA ARG A 271 -9.65 -0.62 3.16
C ARG A 271 -9.70 -1.26 1.78
N TYR A 272 -8.55 -1.61 1.19
CA TYR A 272 -8.53 -2.24 -0.15
C TYR A 272 -8.67 -3.76 -0.09
N LEU A 273 -8.04 -4.42 0.88
CA LEU A 273 -8.07 -5.88 1.00
C LEU A 273 -9.06 -6.39 2.07
N GLY A 274 -9.60 -5.52 2.93
CA GLY A 274 -10.57 -5.90 3.96
C GLY A 274 -9.97 -6.70 5.13
N LEU A 275 -8.64 -6.73 5.26
CA LEU A 275 -7.92 -7.53 6.25
C LEU A 275 -7.72 -6.75 7.55
N ILE A 276 -8.82 -6.53 8.29
CA ILE A 276 -8.83 -5.76 9.55
C ILE A 276 -8.70 -6.67 10.78
N GLU A 277 -9.49 -7.73 10.86
CA GLU A 277 -9.52 -8.61 12.04
C GLU A 277 -8.38 -9.63 12.06
N ALA A 278 -7.83 -9.97 10.89
CA ALA A 278 -6.79 -10.99 10.77
C ALA A 278 -5.51 -10.63 11.54
N PRO A 279 -4.92 -9.42 11.40
CA PRO A 279 -3.74 -9.04 12.18
C PRO A 279 -3.98 -9.10 13.69
N ARG A 280 -5.12 -8.58 14.15
CA ARG A 280 -5.51 -8.53 15.58
C ARG A 280 -5.65 -9.92 16.17
N ARG A 281 -6.35 -10.82 15.46
CA ARG A 281 -6.50 -12.22 15.88
C ARG A 281 -5.15 -12.90 15.99
N ILE A 282 -4.33 -12.80 14.95
CA ILE A 282 -3.00 -13.42 14.90
C ILE A 282 -2.10 -12.90 16.03
N LEU A 283 -2.06 -11.59 16.24
CA LEU A 283 -1.28 -10.98 17.32
C LEU A 283 -1.75 -11.45 18.70
N ARG A 284 -3.08 -11.50 18.92
CA ARG A 284 -3.65 -12.00 20.18
C ARG A 284 -3.36 -13.48 20.42
N ASP A 285 -3.46 -14.32 19.39
CA ASP A 285 -3.20 -15.75 19.51
C ASP A 285 -1.70 -16.01 19.83
N LEU A 286 -0.81 -15.18 19.29
CA LEU A 286 0.63 -15.24 19.49
C LEU A 286 1.08 -14.77 20.90
N THR A 287 0.53 -13.65 21.37
CA THR A 287 1.01 -12.96 22.58
C THR A 287 0.14 -13.21 23.81
N GLY A 288 -1.11 -13.64 23.60
CA GLY A 288 -2.13 -13.78 24.63
C GLY A 288 -2.92 -12.50 24.94
N PHE A 289 -2.65 -11.38 24.27
CA PHE A 289 -3.37 -10.11 24.45
C PHE A 289 -3.56 -9.36 23.14
N SER A 290 -4.64 -8.61 23.02
CA SER A 290 -4.88 -7.76 21.85
C SER A 290 -3.89 -6.58 21.81
N PRO A 291 -3.44 -6.14 20.61
CA PRO A 291 -2.68 -4.90 20.48
C PRO A 291 -3.47 -3.71 21.02
N LEU A 292 -2.75 -2.65 21.41
CA LEU A 292 -3.39 -1.37 21.68
C LEU A 292 -3.90 -0.75 20.37
N GLU A 293 -5.17 -0.35 20.38
CA GLU A 293 -5.79 0.35 19.25
C GLU A 293 -5.39 1.84 19.26
N LEU A 294 -5.06 2.36 18.09
CA LEU A 294 -4.95 3.80 17.82
C LEU A 294 -6.35 4.43 17.80
N SER A 295 -6.40 5.76 17.91
CA SER A 295 -7.67 6.51 17.88
C SER A 295 -8.38 6.36 16.53
N TRP A 296 -7.60 6.20 15.47
CA TRP A 296 -8.05 5.89 14.12
C TRP A 296 -7.46 4.55 13.71
N SER A 297 -8.29 3.51 13.65
CA SER A 297 -7.85 2.15 13.35
C SER A 297 -8.84 1.37 12.47
N GLY A 298 -8.43 0.21 11.98
CA GLY A 298 -9.20 -0.61 11.06
C GLY A 298 -9.54 0.14 9.77
N LYS A 299 -10.85 0.23 9.46
CA LYS A 299 -11.35 0.96 8.28
C LYS A 299 -11.15 2.48 8.39
N ASP A 300 -11.09 2.98 9.62
CA ASP A 300 -10.91 4.40 9.94
C ASP A 300 -9.43 4.80 10.05
N SER A 301 -8.50 3.86 9.83
CA SER A 301 -7.05 4.11 9.93
C SER A 301 -6.59 5.32 9.08
N LEU A 302 -5.71 6.13 9.66
CA LEU A 302 -5.07 7.23 8.95
C LEU A 302 -3.98 6.70 8.00
N SER A 303 -3.85 7.34 6.83
CA SER A 303 -2.75 7.12 5.88
C SER A 303 -1.41 7.34 6.56
N SER A 304 -0.37 6.58 6.17
CA SER A 304 1.00 6.88 6.59
C SER A 304 1.65 7.93 5.68
N GLY A 305 0.90 8.53 4.75
CA GLY A 305 1.36 9.63 3.88
C GLY A 305 2.31 9.21 2.75
N ILE A 306 2.57 7.93 2.57
CA ILE A 306 3.56 7.39 1.60
C ILE A 306 2.88 6.67 0.41
N GLU A 307 1.59 6.39 0.56
CA GLU A 307 0.84 5.63 -0.42
C GLU A 307 0.74 6.38 -1.75
N ALA A 308 0.66 5.64 -2.86
CA ALA A 308 0.45 6.21 -4.19
C ALA A 308 1.49 7.26 -4.66
N GLY A 309 2.68 7.28 -4.06
CA GLY A 309 3.74 8.25 -4.38
C GLY A 309 3.50 9.64 -3.77
N TYR A 310 2.61 9.76 -2.79
CA TYR A 310 2.28 11.05 -2.17
C TYR A 310 3.48 11.69 -1.47
N ASP A 311 4.35 10.90 -0.85
CA ASP A 311 5.62 11.33 -0.25
C ASP A 311 6.60 11.92 -1.28
N LEU A 312 6.65 11.33 -2.47
CA LEU A 312 7.48 11.82 -3.57
C LEU A 312 7.00 13.19 -4.08
N LEU A 313 5.68 13.41 -4.12
CA LEU A 313 5.10 14.64 -4.64
C LEU A 313 5.02 15.74 -3.57
N PHE A 314 4.72 15.38 -2.32
CA PHE A 314 4.45 16.31 -1.23
C PHE A 314 5.09 15.85 0.10
N PRO A 315 6.43 15.86 0.19
CA PRO A 315 7.16 15.30 1.34
C PRO A 315 6.75 15.95 2.68
N GLU A 316 6.63 17.28 2.74
CA GLU A 316 6.22 17.97 3.97
C GLU A 316 4.80 17.58 4.42
N ALA A 317 3.86 17.47 3.48
CA ALA A 317 2.50 17.07 3.80
C ALA A 317 2.44 15.58 4.21
N SER A 318 3.24 14.73 3.56
CA SER A 318 3.40 13.32 3.92
C SER A 318 3.90 13.15 5.35
N GLU A 319 4.93 13.91 5.75
CA GLU A 319 5.45 13.91 7.12
C GLU A 319 4.38 14.32 8.13
N ARG A 320 3.67 15.43 7.90
CA ARG A 320 2.59 15.87 8.80
C ARG A 320 1.48 14.83 8.95
N ILE A 321 1.13 14.11 7.88
CA ILE A 321 0.14 13.03 7.93
C ILE A 321 0.60 11.93 8.89
N ALA A 322 1.82 11.44 8.72
CA ALA A 322 2.36 10.35 9.54
C ALA A 322 2.68 10.79 10.99
N GLN A 323 3.10 12.04 11.18
CA GLN A 323 3.42 12.62 12.49
C GLN A 323 2.26 12.52 13.47
N ARG A 324 1.00 12.63 12.99
CA ARG A 324 -0.20 12.45 13.83
C ARG A 324 -0.23 11.11 14.56
N THR A 325 0.21 10.04 13.90
CA THR A 325 0.27 8.70 14.52
C THR A 325 1.41 8.61 15.52
N VAL A 326 2.57 9.20 15.19
CA VAL A 326 3.74 9.25 16.08
C VAL A 326 3.44 10.04 17.35
N ASP A 327 2.80 11.21 17.22
CA ASP A 327 2.38 12.07 18.33
C ASP A 327 1.37 11.36 19.24
N GLU A 328 0.41 10.64 18.65
CA GLU A 328 -0.54 9.84 19.42
C GLU A 328 0.18 8.78 20.25
N LEU A 329 1.09 8.01 19.65
CA LEU A 329 1.86 6.98 20.32
C LEU A 329 2.70 7.56 21.48
N ALA A 330 3.39 8.68 21.23
CA ALA A 330 4.17 9.39 22.23
C ALA A 330 3.30 9.88 23.40
N SER A 331 2.16 10.53 23.11
CA SER A 331 1.24 11.03 24.13
C SER A 331 0.67 9.94 25.04
N ARG A 332 0.59 8.71 24.54
CA ARG A 332 0.09 7.53 25.26
C ARG A 332 1.20 6.68 25.88
N GLY A 333 2.47 7.07 25.72
CA GLY A 333 3.63 6.32 26.20
C GLY A 333 3.78 4.94 25.55
N ILE A 334 3.40 4.80 24.29
CA ILE A 334 3.49 3.54 23.53
C ILE A 334 4.82 3.54 22.76
N GLY A 335 5.78 2.74 23.23
CA GLY A 335 7.12 2.67 22.63
C GLY A 335 7.30 1.63 21.52
N LYS A 336 6.25 0.88 21.16
CA LYS A 336 6.32 -0.15 20.10
C LYS A 336 5.11 -0.15 19.18
N LEU A 337 5.35 -0.11 17.87
CA LEU A 337 4.34 -0.15 16.82
C LEU A 337 4.59 -1.34 15.89
N VAL A 338 3.57 -2.17 15.67
CA VAL A 338 3.61 -3.27 14.71
C VAL A 338 2.78 -2.92 13.48
N THR A 339 3.28 -3.22 12.28
CA THR A 339 2.56 -3.00 11.01
C THR A 339 2.85 -4.12 10.02
N ALA A 340 1.93 -4.39 9.09
CA ALA A 340 2.08 -5.38 8.03
C ALA A 340 2.33 -4.72 6.66
N CYS A 341 3.06 -3.61 6.64
CA CYS A 341 3.41 -2.90 5.41
C CYS A 341 4.77 -2.23 5.55
N ALA A 342 5.74 -2.68 4.74
CA ALA A 342 7.10 -2.12 4.69
C ALA A 342 7.12 -0.61 4.40
N LYS A 343 6.16 -0.08 3.63
CA LYS A 343 6.04 1.36 3.37
C LYS A 343 5.80 2.15 4.65
N SER A 344 4.74 1.78 5.37
CA SER A 344 4.36 2.45 6.61
C SER A 344 5.42 2.27 7.68
N GLU A 345 6.04 1.08 7.76
CA GLU A 345 7.17 0.84 8.65
C GLU A 345 8.34 1.79 8.36
N ALA A 346 8.79 1.89 7.11
CA ALA A 346 9.88 2.78 6.73
C ALA A 346 9.56 4.23 7.09
N LYS A 347 8.33 4.68 6.84
CA LYS A 347 7.92 6.05 7.16
C LYS A 347 7.91 6.35 8.65
N PHE A 348 7.38 5.43 9.47
CA PHE A 348 7.37 5.64 10.91
C PHE A 348 8.76 5.52 11.54
N ARG A 349 9.63 4.63 11.01
CA ARG A 349 11.04 4.55 11.45
C ARG A 349 11.81 5.83 11.12
N GLU A 350 11.59 6.40 9.94
CA GLU A 350 12.18 7.68 9.54
C GLU A 350 11.80 8.81 10.51
N LEU A 351 10.51 8.93 10.84
CA LEU A 351 10.01 10.04 11.67
C LEU A 351 10.32 9.90 13.15
N ALA A 352 10.13 8.71 13.73
CA ALA A 352 10.23 8.53 15.18
C ALA A 352 11.66 8.24 15.67
N GLY A 353 12.59 7.95 14.77
CA GLY A 353 13.98 7.65 15.13
C GLY A 353 14.08 6.51 16.15
N SER A 354 14.77 6.76 17.27
CA SER A 354 14.95 5.78 18.35
C SER A 354 13.85 5.78 19.42
N GLU A 355 12.88 6.71 19.36
CA GLU A 355 11.85 6.86 20.39
C GLU A 355 10.70 5.85 20.24
N LEU A 356 10.52 5.29 19.04
CA LEU A 356 9.50 4.29 18.74
C LEU A 356 10.13 3.09 18.03
N GLU A 357 9.98 1.91 18.63
CA GLU A 357 10.32 0.66 17.97
C GLU A 357 9.21 0.30 16.98
N VAL A 358 9.45 0.51 15.68
CA VAL A 358 8.53 0.08 14.63
C VAL A 358 8.99 -1.27 14.08
N GLN A 359 8.12 -2.27 14.08
CA GLN A 359 8.44 -3.63 13.66
C GLN A 359 7.43 -4.17 12.63
N ASP A 360 7.93 -4.94 11.68
CA ASP A 360 7.09 -5.69 10.73
C ASP A 360 6.37 -6.85 11.44
N LEU A 361 5.12 -7.09 11.05
CA LEU A 361 4.29 -8.16 11.62
C LEU A 361 4.90 -9.55 11.43
N PHE A 362 5.55 -9.81 10.29
CA PHE A 362 6.11 -11.13 9.99
C PHE A 362 7.46 -11.35 10.69
N GLU A 363 8.25 -10.30 10.87
CA GLU A 363 9.40 -10.33 11.79
C GLU A 363 8.94 -10.67 13.21
N PHE A 364 7.90 -9.97 13.70
CA PHE A 364 7.30 -10.25 14.98
C PHE A 364 6.78 -11.70 15.06
N LEU A 365 6.12 -12.21 14.02
CA LEU A 365 5.69 -13.62 13.99
C LEU A 365 6.88 -14.59 14.08
N ASN A 366 7.95 -14.33 13.33
CA ASN A 366 9.09 -15.24 13.26
C ASN A 366 9.84 -15.37 14.58
N GLU A 367 9.90 -14.30 15.37
CA GLU A 367 10.50 -14.28 16.72
C GLU A 367 9.72 -15.15 17.71
N HIS A 368 8.42 -15.33 17.49
CA HIS A 368 7.50 -15.91 18.46
C HIS A 368 6.94 -17.30 18.05
N ILE A 369 7.13 -17.75 16.80
CA ILE A 369 6.79 -19.11 16.35
C ILE A 369 7.96 -20.07 16.60
N LEU A 370 7.66 -21.30 17.05
CA LEU A 370 8.67 -22.29 17.45
C LEU A 370 9.53 -22.83 16.31
#